data_AF-A0A133KFR0-F1
#
_entry.id   AF-A0A133KFR0-F1
#
_cell.length_a   1.000
_cell.length_b   1.000
_cell.length_c   1.000
_cell.angle_alpha   90.00
_cell.angle_beta   90.00
_cell.angle_gamma   90.00
#
_symmetry.space_group_name_H-M   'P 1'
#
loop_
_entity.id
_entity.type
_entity.pdbx_description
1 polymer ?
#
loop_
_entity_poly.entity_id
_entity_poly.type
_entity_poly.pdbx_seq_one_letter_code
_entity_poly.pdbx_strand_id
1 'polypeptide(L)' 'YEFKMFYKGEVIGEASKKIFSLTDQYELKVLDENFSLELIALCLALNNIKDLENASSASNG' A
#
# COMPACT_ATOMS: atom_id res chain seq x y z
N TYR A 1 7.47 -1.58 7.26
CA TYR A 1 6.12 -1.08 7.58
C TYR A 1 5.14 -2.14 7.18
N GLU A 2 4.28 -2.54 8.11
CA GLU A 2 3.15 -3.45 7.88
C GLU A 2 1.87 -2.66 8.12
N PHE A 3 0.95 -2.74 7.16
CA PHE A 3 -0.35 -2.11 7.18
C PHE A 3 -1.40 -3.22 7.16
N LYS A 4 -2.41 -3.12 8.02
CA LYS A 4 -3.54 -4.05 8.04
C LYS A 4 -4.80 -3.31 7.61
N MET A 5 -5.54 -3.89 6.67
CA MET A 5 -6.80 -3.36 6.18
C MET A 5 -7.95 -4.09 6.87
N PHE A 6 -8.82 -3.32 7.53
CA PHE A 6 -9.96 -3.83 8.26
C PHE A 6 -11.26 -3.41 7.61
N TYR A 7 -12.21 -4.34 7.47
CA TYR A 7 -13.58 -4.06 7.07
C TYR A 7 -14.54 -4.69 8.08
N LYS A 8 -15.43 -3.88 8.65
CA LYS A 8 -16.39 -4.30 9.69
C LYS A 8 -15.75 -5.02 10.90
N GLY A 9 -14.49 -4.69 11.22
CA GLY A 9 -13.74 -5.30 12.31
C GLY A 9 -12.99 -6.58 11.95
N GLU A 10 -13.12 -7.06 10.71
CA GLU A 10 -12.40 -8.23 10.21
C GLU A 10 -11.24 -7.79 9.30
N VAL A 11 -10.13 -8.54 9.33
CA VAL A 11 -8.96 -8.20 8.53
C VAL A 11 -9.14 -8.77 7.12
N ILE A 12 -9.24 -7.88 6.13
CA ILE A 12 -9.51 -8.25 4.73
C ILE A 12 -8.25 -8.21 3.86
N GLY A 13 -7.19 -7.59 4.35
CA GLY A 13 -5.90 -7.56 3.67
C GLY A 13 -4.76 -7.07 4.54
N GLU A 14 -3.54 -7.40 4.13
CA GLU A 14 -2.30 -7.00 4.79
C GLU A 14 -1.30 -6.51 3.73
N ALA A 15 -0.72 -5.34 3.92
CA ALA A 15 0.33 -4.81 3.05
C ALA A 15 1.65 -4.67 3.81
N SER A 16 2.68 -5.34 3.32
CA SER A 16 3.98 -5.45 3.98
C SER A 16 5.09 -4.98 3.05
N LYS A 17 5.94 -4.06 3.52
CA LYS A 17 7.11 -3.62 2.74
C LYS A 17 8.13 -4.77 2.67
N LYS A 18 8.49 -5.21 1.47
CA LYS A 18 9.59 -6.16 1.29
C LYS A 18 10.92 -5.45 1.49
N ILE A 19 11.65 -5.88 2.51
CA ILE A 19 12.98 -5.38 2.90
C ILE A 19 14.11 -5.94 2.01
N PHE A 20 13.80 -6.84 1.07
CA PHE A 20 14.78 -7.50 0.18
C PHE A 20 14.78 -6.98 -1.26
N SER A 21 14.04 -5.92 -1.58
CA SER A 21 13.97 -5.35 -2.92
C SER A 21 14.71 -4.01 -2.99
N LEU A 22 15.54 -3.83 -4.04
CA LEU A 22 16.21 -2.55 -4.34
C LEU A 22 15.19 -1.41 -4.60
N THR A 23 13.95 -1.75 -4.90
CA THR A 23 12.82 -0.83 -5.12
C THR A 23 11.82 -0.92 -3.96
N ASP A 24 11.06 0.16 -3.72
CA ASP A 24 9.96 0.18 -2.74
C ASP A 24 8.82 -0.75 -3.22
N GLN A 25 8.98 -2.05 -2.98
CA GLN A 25 7.97 -3.06 -3.25
C GLN A 25 7.16 -3.34 -1.98
N TYR A 26 5.86 -3.15 -2.10
CA TYR A 26 4.87 -3.53 -1.10
C TYR A 26 4.19 -4.81 -1.57
N GLU A 27 4.19 -5.84 -0.73
CA GLU A 27 3.41 -7.05 -0.96
C GLU A 27 2.04 -6.86 -0.34
N LEU A 28 0.99 -6.92 -1.16
CA LEU A 28 -0.41 -6.92 -0.71
C LEU A 28 -0.89 -8.38 -0.65
N LYS A 29 -1.24 -8.83 0.55
CA LYS A 29 -1.89 -10.09 0.81
C LYS A 29 -3.39 -9.83 0.97
N VAL A 30 -4.18 -10.28 0.00
CA VAL A 30 -5.64 -10.25 0.08
C VAL A 30 -6.08 -11.49 0.85
N LEU A 31 -6.86 -11.29 1.91
CA LEU A 31 -7.39 -12.38 2.74
C LEU A 31 -8.83 -12.73 2.37
N ASP A 32 -9.56 -11.74 1.83
CA ASP A 32 -10.92 -11.91 1.32
C ASP A 32 -10.95 -11.50 -0.16
N GLU A 33 -11.14 -12.49 -1.05
CA GLU A 33 -11.06 -12.30 -2.49
C GLU A 33 -12.14 -11.37 -3.04
N ASN A 34 -13.28 -11.19 -2.34
CA ASN A 34 -14.32 -10.25 -2.76
C ASN A 34 -13.84 -8.80 -2.70
N PHE A 35 -12.79 -8.50 -1.93
CA PHE A 35 -12.24 -7.15 -1.79
C PHE A 35 -10.92 -6.96 -2.55
N SER A 36 -10.51 -7.94 -3.37
CA SER A 36 -9.24 -7.88 -4.10
C SER A 36 -9.11 -6.62 -4.94
N LEU A 37 -10.19 -6.25 -5.65
CA LEU A 37 -10.17 -5.10 -6.56
C LEU A 37 -10.05 -3.77 -5.80
N GLU A 38 -10.80 -3.65 -4.71
CA GLU A 38 -10.84 -2.50 -3.82
C GLU A 38 -9.51 -2.31 -3.10
N LEU A 39 -8.89 -3.40 -2.62
CA LEU A 39 -7.59 -3.40 -1.97
C LEU A 39 -6.47 -2.99 -2.93
N ILE A 40 -6.53 -3.45 -4.18
CA ILE A 40 -5.60 -3.02 -5.24
C ILE A 40 -5.76 -1.53 -5.54
N ALA A 41 -7.00 -1.04 -5.71
CA ALA A 41 -7.28 0.37 -5.95
C ALA A 41 -6.81 1.26 -4.79
N LEU A 42 -7.03 0.83 -3.55
CA LEU A 42 -6.54 1.51 -2.36
C LEU A 42 -5.01 1.55 -2.33
N CYS A 43 -4.34 0.45 -2.65
CA CYS A 43 -2.89 0.37 -2.68
C CYS A 43 -2.30 1.31 -3.75
N LEU A 44 -2.91 1.40 -4.93
CA LEU A 44 -2.56 2.33 -6.01
C LEU A 44 -2.73 3.80 -5.60
N ALA A 45 -3.83 4.12 -4.91
CA ALA A 45 -4.09 5.46 -4.39
C ALA A 45 -3.05 5.85 -3.32
N LEU A 46 -2.72 4.94 -2.40
CA LEU A 46 -1.69 5.17 -1.38
C LEU A 46 -0.30 5.35 -2.00
N ASN A 47 0.02 4.60 -3.06
CA ASN A 47 1.30 4.74 -3.74
C ASN A 47 1.43 6.11 -4.43
N ASN A 48 0.35 6.62 -5.03
CA ASN A 48 0.33 7.97 -5.62
C ASN A 48 0.59 9.07 -4.57
N ILE A 49 0.03 8.94 -3.37
CA ILE A 49 0.22 9.93 -2.30
C ILE A 49 1.68 9.94 -1.83
N LYS A 50 2.28 8.75 -1.64
CA LYS A 50 3.70 8.64 -1.29
C LYS A 50 4.62 9.22 -2.36
N ASP A 51 4.32 8.98 -3.64
CA ASP A 51 5.11 9.51 -4.75
C ASP A 51 5.00 11.05 -4.82
N LEU A 52 3.82 11.60 -4.57
CA LEU A 52 3.59 13.05 -4.50
C LEU A 52 4.32 13.73 -3.33
N GLU A 53 4.39 13.09 -2.16
CA GLU A 53 5.18 13.60 -1.03
C GLU A 53 6.69 13.55 -1.32
N ASN A 54 7.16 12.49 -1.97
CA ASN A 54 8.56 12.34 -2.35
C ASN A 54 8.96 13.34 -3.46
N ALA A 55 8.06 13.60 -4.42
CA ALA A 55 8.23 14.60 -5.47
C ALA A 55 8.18 16.03 -4.93
N SER A 56 7.35 16.31 -3.93
CA SER A 56 7.28 17.64 -3.28
C SER A 56 8.52 17.97 -2.47
N SER A 57 9.21 16.93 -1.96
CA SER A 57 10.49 17.08 -1.26
C SER A 57 11.68 17.35 -2.19
N ALA A 58 11.50 17.18 -3.52
CA ALA A 58 12.51 17.45 -4.54
C ALA A 58 12.46 18.88 -5.11
N SER A 59 11.55 19.75 -4.63
CA SER A 59 11.39 21.13 -5.13
C SER A 59 11.93 22.23 -4.20
N ASN A 60 12.88 21.91 -3.31
CA ASN A 60 13.71 22.89 -2.63
C ASN A 60 15.18 22.67 -3.02
N GLY A 61 15.56 23.15 -4.21
CA GLY A 61 16.93 23.29 -4.69
C GLY A 61 17.10 24.65 -5.34
#